data_AF-A0A945U9Y5-F1
#
_entry.id   AF-A0A945U9Y5-F1
#
_cell.length_a   1.000
_cell.length_b   1.000
_cell.length_c   1.000
_cell.angle_alpha   90.00
_cell.angle_beta   90.00
_cell.angle_gamma   90.00
#
_symmetry.space_group_name_H-M   'P 1'
#
loop_
_entity.id
_entity.type
_entity.pdbx_description
1 polymer ?
#
loop_
_entity_poly.entity_id
_entity_poly.type
_entity_poly.pdbx_seq_one_letter_code
_entity_poly.pdbx_strand_id
1 'polypeptide(L)' 'SARPTGGESSSGLGLAIAQKIVEEHRGSIDVKSEPGAGALFYFSLPMVKMGPEPSQD' A
#
# COMPACT_ATOMS: atom_id res chain seq x y z
N SER A 1 6.15 16.59 3.18
CA SER A 1 6.96 16.41 4.40
C SER A 1 6.38 15.24 5.18
N ALA A 2 7.18 14.22 5.49
CA ALA A 2 6.78 13.12 6.38
C ALA A 2 6.77 13.65 7.82
N ARG A 3 5.70 14.36 8.19
CA ARG A 3 5.54 14.83 9.56
C ARG A 3 5.34 13.61 10.47
N PRO A 4 6.16 13.43 11.51
CA PRO A 4 5.94 12.40 12.52
C PRO A 4 4.58 12.60 13.20
N THR A 5 3.96 11.51 13.64
CA THR A 5 2.62 11.52 14.24
C THR A 5 2.66 11.49 15.78
N GLY A 6 3.81 11.12 16.38
CA GLY A 6 3.98 10.97 17.83
C GLY A 6 5.25 11.62 18.40
N GLY A 7 5.92 12.50 17.65
CA GLY A 7 7.17 13.15 18.08
C GLY A 7 8.41 12.27 17.91
N GLU A 8 8.26 11.07 17.36
CA GLU A 8 9.38 10.23 16.93
C GLU A 8 10.16 10.84 15.75
N SER A 9 11.41 10.42 15.59
CA SER A 9 12.16 10.71 14.37
C SER A 9 11.56 9.95 13.19
N SER A 10 11.23 10.66 12.11
CA SER A 10 10.82 10.03 10.85
C SER A 10 12.03 9.90 9.91
N SER A 11 12.30 8.68 9.46
CA SER A 11 13.33 8.39 8.45
C SER A 11 12.82 8.48 7.01
N GLY A 12 11.52 8.75 6.81
CA GLY A 12 10.90 8.76 5.48
C GLY A 12 10.74 7.37 4.84
N LEU A 13 11.02 6.28 5.56
CA LEU A 13 10.99 4.91 5.01
C LEU A 13 9.59 4.34 4.76
N GLY A 14 8.53 4.99 5.25
CA GLY A 14 7.16 4.45 5.21
C GLY A 14 6.69 4.04 3.82
N LEU A 15 6.97 4.85 2.78
CA LEU A 15 6.56 4.53 1.41
C LEU A 15 7.38 3.38 0.81
N ALA A 16 8.68 3.32 1.10
CA ALA A 16 9.54 2.21 0.65
C ALA A 16 9.12 0.87 1.28
N ILE A 17 8.71 0.89 2.56
CA ILE A 17 8.16 -0.27 3.25
C ILE A 17 6.83 -0.69 2.59
N ALA A 18 5.92 0.25 2.35
CA ALA A 18 4.65 -0.03 1.70
C ALA A 18 4.84 -0.61 0.29
N GLN A 19 5.77 -0.06 -0.50
CA GLN A 19 6.12 -0.58 -1.82
C GLN A 19 6.58 -2.03 -1.74
N LYS A 20 7.53 -2.33 -0.85
CA LYS A 20 8.04 -3.70 -0.68
C LYS A 20 6.94 -4.68 -0.30
N ILE A 21 6.06 -4.31 0.63
CA ILE A 21 4.92 -5.15 1.03
C ILE A 21 4.02 -5.42 -0.18
N VAL A 22 3.65 -4.40 -0.94
CA VAL A 22 2.77 -4.56 -2.11
C VAL A 22 3.41 -5.44 -3.18
N GLU A 23 4.70 -5.26 -3.47
CA GLU A 23 5.45 -6.07 -4.43
C GLU A 23 5.57 -7.54 -4.01
N GLU A 24 5.81 -7.81 -2.71
CA GLU A 24 5.83 -9.17 -2.15
C GLU A 24 4.46 -9.87 -2.30
N HIS A 25 3.37 -9.12 -2.28
CA HIS A 25 2.01 -9.61 -2.55
C HIS A 25 1.66 -9.63 -4.05
N ARG A 26 2.64 -9.46 -4.94
CA ARG A 26 2.48 -9.41 -6.41
C ARG A 26 1.52 -8.31 -6.88
N GLY A 27 1.42 -7.25 -6.08
CA GLY A 27 0.65 -6.06 -6.40
C GLY A 27 1.48 -4.97 -7.06
N SER A 28 0.86 -3.81 -7.21
CA SER A 28 1.49 -2.58 -7.68
C SER A 28 1.02 -1.39 -6.84
N ILE A 29 1.90 -0.44 -6.59
CA ILE A 29 1.63 0.82 -5.89
C ILE A 29 2.05 1.99 -6.78
N ASP A 30 1.29 3.08 -6.76
CA ASP A 30 1.54 4.25 -7.61
C ASP A 30 0.93 5.52 -6.99
N VAL A 31 1.24 6.68 -7.58
CA VAL A 31 0.81 8.00 -7.13
C VAL A 31 0.30 8.85 -8.28
N LYS A 32 -0.82 9.53 -8.07
CA LYS A 32 -1.28 10.64 -8.91
C LYS A 32 -1.14 11.92 -8.12
N SER A 33 -0.36 12.86 -8.62
CA SER A 33 -0.18 14.15 -7.97
C SER A 33 -0.06 15.27 -8.99
N GLU A 34 -0.58 16.43 -8.61
CA GLU A 34 -0.44 17.67 -9.35
C GLU A 34 -0.02 18.78 -8.37
N PRO A 35 0.93 19.65 -8.74
CA PRO A 35 1.36 20.75 -7.86
C PRO A 35 0.16 21.58 -7.37
N GLY A 36 0.03 21.72 -6.05
CA GLY A 36 -1.06 22.48 -5.43
C GLY A 36 -2.38 21.73 -5.24
N ALA A 37 -2.57 20.56 -5.86
CA ALA A 37 -3.78 19.73 -5.71
C ALA A 37 -3.65 18.61 -4.67
N GLY A 38 -2.44 18.39 -4.14
CA GLY A 38 -2.14 17.27 -3.24
C GLY A 38 -1.69 16.02 -4.00
N ALA A 39 -1.80 14.86 -3.35
CA ALA A 39 -1.37 13.58 -3.91
C ALA A 39 -2.32 12.45 -3.49
N LEU A 40 -2.67 11.60 -4.46
CA LEU A 40 -3.41 10.35 -4.28
C LEU A 40 -2.44 9.18 -4.42
N PHE A 41 -2.21 8.46 -3.33
CA PHE A 41 -1.48 7.20 -3.34
C PHE A 41 -2.47 6.04 -3.42
N TYR A 42 -2.19 5.04 -4.27
CA TYR A 42 -3.08 3.90 -4.48
C TYR A 42 -2.28 2.65 -4.78
N PHE A 43 -2.87 1.48 -4.50
CA PHE A 43 -2.26 0.19 -4.79
C PHE A 43 -3.32 -0.83 -5.20
N SER A 44 -2.88 -1.92 -5.82
CA SER A 44 -3.72 -3.06 -6.18
C SER A 44 -3.02 -4.35 -5.82
N LEU A 45 -3.77 -5.33 -5.31
CA LEU A 45 -3.29 -6.68 -5.04
C LEU A 45 -4.11 -7.68 -5.86
N PRO A 46 -3.52 -8.80 -6.30
CA PRO A 46 -4.29 -9.90 -6.88
C PRO A 46 -5.30 -10.43 -5.86
N MET A 47 -6.56 -10.57 -6.26
CA MET A 47 -7.54 -11.27 -5.45
C MET A 47 -7.27 -12.77 -5.50
N VAL A 48 -7.12 -13.39 -4.34
CA VAL A 48 -7.15 -14.85 -4.24
C VAL A 48 -8.59 -15.28 -4.44
N LYS A 49 -8.86 -16.08 -5.48
CA LYS A 49 -10.11 -16.82 -5.56
C LYS A 49 -10.12 -17.77 -4.37
N MET A 50 -10.95 -17.49 -3.37
CA MET A 50 -11.40 -18.55 -2.48
C MET A 50 -12.09 -19.57 -3.38
N GLY A 51 -11.58 -20.81 -3.37
CA GLY A 51 -12.26 -21.91 -4.03
C GLY A 51 -13.69 -22.06 -3.50
N PRO A 52 -14.53 -22.89 -4.14
CA PRO A 52 -15.82 -23.22 -3.55
C PRO A 52 -15.59 -23.68 -2.10
N GLU A 53 -16.39 -23.14 -1.18
CA GLU A 53 -16.40 -23.58 0.21
C GLU A 53 -16.53 -25.10 0.22
N PRO A 54 -15.68 -25.85 0.95
CA PRO A 54 -15.79 -27.30 0.96
C PRO A 54 -17.20 -27.66 1.45
N SER A 55 -17.97 -28.32 0.58
CA SER A 55 -19.24 -28.92 0.96
C SER A 55 -18.98 -29.86 2.12
N GLN A 56 -19.54 -29.53 3.28
CA GLN A 56 -19.54 -30.40 4.44
C GLN A 56 -20.52 -31.54 4.12
N ASP A 57 -19.99 -32.67 3.65
CA ASP A 57 -20.70 -33.96 3.58
C ASP A 57 -20.45 -34.76 4.87
#